data_AF-D8RDX4-F1
#
_entry.id   AF-D8RDX4-F1
#
_cell.length_a   1.000
_cell.length_b   1.000
_cell.length_c   1.000
_cell.angle_alpha   90.00
_cell.angle_beta   90.00
_cell.angle_gamma   90.00
#
_symmetry.space_group_name_H-M   'P 1'
#
loop_
_entity.id
_entity.type
_entity.pdbx_description
1 polymer ?
#
loop_
_entity_poly.entity_id
_entity_poly.type
_entity_poly.pdbx_seq_one_letter_code
_entity_poly.pdbx_strand_id
1 'polypeptide(L)'
;AGSLKTSKHLLAGALSACISRTLVAPLERLKLEYIVRGATSDAMDVVRTILASEGVQGFWKGNLVNLIRTAPFKSINFYAYDTIRKRITTVTGRKDVTPLEKLAAGAAAGIFATIVCFPMDTIRTRLVAQGGDALGGISGCFRHIITSQGFTSLYAGIVPAIVSMAPAGAVFYGVYDILKTNYLASPAGQEEQRRRMSGSKGSDQMELGPLRTLLYGAIAGACAETMTYPLEVVRRHLQLQSAASRLGLMPTIQGLVNRGGVGALYAGIFPSTLQVLPSAALSYFVYEWMKVTMKV
;
A
#
# COMPACT_ATOMS: atom_id res chain seq x y z
N ALA A 1 6.37 32.52 -13.97
CA ALA A 1 5.58 31.57 -14.79
C ALA A 1 5.78 30.09 -14.41
N GLY A 2 6.97 29.65 -13.98
CA GLY A 2 7.23 28.23 -13.62
C GLY A 2 6.51 27.71 -12.37
N SER A 3 6.51 28.49 -11.27
CA SER A 3 5.87 28.10 -9.99
C SER A 3 4.37 27.77 -10.13
N LEU A 4 3.62 28.60 -10.88
CA LEU A 4 2.19 28.39 -11.14
C LEU A 4 1.89 27.11 -11.96
N LYS A 5 2.79 26.69 -12.86
CA LYS A 5 2.65 25.42 -13.59
C LYS A 5 2.93 24.25 -12.66
N THR A 6 4.00 24.30 -11.88
CA THR A 6 4.34 23.25 -10.89
C THR A 6 3.24 23.05 -9.86
N SER A 7 2.65 24.13 -9.31
CA SER A 7 1.53 24.04 -8.37
C SER A 7 0.30 23.38 -8.99
N LYS A 8 -0.01 23.65 -10.28
CA LYS A 8 -1.12 23.01 -10.99
C LYS A 8 -0.87 21.50 -11.20
N HIS A 9 0.34 21.09 -11.56
CA HIS A 9 0.69 19.67 -11.68
C HIS A 9 0.64 18.94 -10.32
N LEU A 10 1.07 19.59 -9.24
CA LEU A 10 0.99 19.03 -7.88
C LEU A 10 -0.46 18.88 -7.41
N LEU A 11 -1.31 19.89 -7.64
CA LEU A 11 -2.74 19.83 -7.35
C LEU A 11 -3.44 18.76 -8.19
N ALA A 12 -3.10 18.65 -9.47
CA ALA A 12 -3.61 17.61 -10.36
C ALA A 12 -3.30 16.21 -9.83
N GLY A 13 -2.03 15.97 -9.48
CA GLY A 13 -1.58 14.70 -8.93
C GLY A 13 -2.23 14.38 -7.58
N ALA A 14 -2.39 15.37 -6.70
CA ALA A 14 -3.05 15.20 -5.41
C ALA A 14 -4.55 14.86 -5.57
N LEU A 15 -5.28 15.62 -6.40
CA LEU A 15 -6.71 15.40 -6.66
C LEU A 15 -6.94 14.05 -7.34
N SER A 16 -6.14 13.71 -8.35
CA SER A 16 -6.19 12.41 -9.04
C SER A 16 -5.99 11.26 -8.05
N ALA A 17 -4.98 11.38 -7.15
CA ALA A 17 -4.72 10.37 -6.13
C ALA A 17 -5.84 10.26 -5.08
N CYS A 18 -6.53 11.36 -4.76
CA CYS A 18 -7.69 11.33 -3.86
C CYS A 18 -8.90 10.65 -4.52
N ILE A 19 -9.17 10.96 -5.79
CA ILE A 19 -10.28 10.37 -6.56
C ILE A 19 -10.04 8.88 -6.75
N SER A 20 -8.84 8.49 -7.23
CA SER A 20 -8.46 7.08 -7.40
C SER A 20 -8.64 6.29 -6.09
N ARG A 21 -8.11 6.79 -4.97
CA ARG A 21 -8.29 6.12 -3.67
C ARG A 21 -9.74 6.02 -3.23
N THR A 22 -10.54 7.04 -3.49
CA THR A 22 -11.95 7.03 -3.11
C THR A 22 -12.74 6.01 -3.93
N LEU A 23 -12.40 5.84 -5.21
CA LEU A 23 -13.03 4.81 -6.03
C LEU A 23 -12.59 3.38 -5.65
N VAL A 24 -11.35 3.22 -5.16
CA VAL A 24 -10.81 1.92 -4.74
C VAL A 24 -11.19 1.57 -3.28
N ALA A 25 -11.59 2.54 -2.47
CA ALA A 25 -11.89 2.38 -1.05
C ALA A 25 -12.87 1.22 -0.71
N PRO A 26 -13.96 0.99 -1.46
CA PRO A 26 -14.85 -0.15 -1.22
C PRO A 26 -14.14 -1.51 -1.28
N LEU A 27 -13.21 -1.68 -2.24
CA LEU A 27 -12.44 -2.92 -2.36
C LEU A 27 -11.46 -3.08 -1.20
N GLU A 28 -10.77 -2.01 -0.80
CA GLU A 28 -9.87 -2.05 0.37
C GLU A 28 -10.64 -2.39 1.67
N ARG A 29 -11.87 -1.89 1.80
CA ARG A 29 -12.75 -2.19 2.93
C ARG A 29 -13.10 -3.67 2.98
N LEU A 30 -13.46 -4.26 1.84
CA LEU A 30 -13.78 -5.68 1.72
C LEU A 30 -12.58 -6.56 2.06
N LYS A 31 -11.38 -6.24 1.55
CA LYS A 31 -10.14 -6.95 1.91
C LYS A 31 -9.93 -6.94 3.43
N LEU A 32 -10.06 -5.79 4.07
CA LEU A 32 -9.85 -5.66 5.51
C LEU A 32 -10.87 -6.45 6.33
N GLU A 33 -12.17 -6.39 6.02
CA GLU A 33 -13.18 -7.21 6.71
C GLU A 33 -12.92 -8.71 6.56
N TYR A 34 -12.47 -9.15 5.38
CA TYR A 34 -12.18 -10.55 5.15
C TYR A 34 -11.00 -11.06 5.99
N ILE A 35 -9.94 -10.24 6.12
CA ILE A 35 -8.80 -10.53 6.99
C ILE A 35 -9.23 -10.58 8.45
N VAL A 36 -10.12 -9.68 8.88
CA VAL A 36 -10.61 -9.62 10.27
C VAL A 36 -11.51 -10.80 10.62
N ARG A 37 -12.41 -11.19 9.70
CA ARG A 37 -13.42 -12.23 9.95
C ARG A 37 -12.90 -13.66 9.74
N GLY A 38 -11.77 -13.81 9.06
CA GLY A 38 -11.06 -15.10 8.94
C GLY A 38 -11.81 -16.14 8.09
N ALA A 39 -11.69 -16.05 6.77
CA ALA A 39 -11.96 -17.11 5.76
C ALA A 39 -13.30 -17.88 5.77
N THR A 40 -14.23 -17.64 6.69
CA THR A 40 -15.47 -18.44 6.84
C THR A 40 -16.70 -17.80 6.21
N SER A 41 -16.58 -16.65 5.52
CA SER A 41 -17.74 -15.94 4.95
C SER A 41 -17.57 -15.75 3.45
N ASP A 42 -18.65 -16.01 2.70
CA ASP A 42 -18.70 -15.67 1.29
C ASP A 42 -18.56 -14.16 1.09
N ALA A 43 -17.90 -13.74 0.01
CA ALA A 43 -17.70 -12.31 -0.28
C ALA A 43 -19.04 -11.55 -0.35
N MET A 44 -20.09 -12.21 -0.84
CA MET A 44 -21.44 -11.67 -0.91
C MET A 44 -22.06 -11.47 0.48
N ASP A 45 -21.76 -12.34 1.44
CA ASP A 45 -22.24 -12.22 2.81
C ASP A 45 -21.60 -11.04 3.52
N VAL A 46 -20.31 -10.79 3.27
CA VAL A 46 -19.61 -9.59 3.78
C VAL A 46 -20.25 -8.32 3.22
N VAL A 47 -20.52 -8.27 1.90
CA VAL A 47 -21.19 -7.14 1.24
C VAL A 47 -22.59 -6.90 1.83
N ARG A 48 -23.40 -7.96 1.96
CA ARG A 48 -24.75 -7.88 2.55
C ARG A 48 -24.71 -7.42 3.99
N THR A 49 -23.76 -7.92 4.77
CA THR A 49 -23.59 -7.51 6.17
C THR A 49 -23.26 -6.02 6.26
N ILE A 50 -22.30 -5.52 5.47
CA ILE A 50 -21.93 -4.09 5.47
C ILE A 50 -23.14 -3.23 5.08
N LEU A 51 -23.86 -3.61 4.02
CA LEU A 51 -25.07 -2.90 3.60
C LEU A 51 -26.15 -2.87 4.68
N ALA A 52 -26.36 -4.00 5.37
CA ALA A 52 -27.37 -4.10 6.41
C ALA A 52 -27.00 -3.35 7.71
N SER A 53 -25.71 -3.34 8.09
CA SER A 53 -25.27 -2.77 9.37
C SER A 53 -24.81 -1.31 9.27
N GLU A 54 -24.13 -0.94 8.19
CA GLU A 54 -23.48 0.38 8.01
C GLU A 54 -24.04 1.15 6.81
N GLY A 55 -24.91 0.53 6.00
CA GLY A 55 -25.42 1.12 4.76
C GLY A 55 -24.36 1.28 3.67
N VAL A 56 -24.70 2.03 2.61
CA VAL A 56 -23.80 2.26 1.47
C VAL A 56 -22.56 3.07 1.86
N GLN A 57 -22.67 3.95 2.87
CA GLN A 57 -21.54 4.75 3.33
C GLN A 57 -20.48 3.91 4.07
N GLY A 58 -20.84 2.74 4.61
CA GLY A 58 -19.93 1.80 5.29
C GLY A 58 -18.76 1.33 4.41
N PHE A 59 -18.94 1.28 3.09
CA PHE A 59 -17.85 0.92 2.16
C PHE A 59 -16.70 1.94 2.13
N TRP A 60 -16.95 3.20 2.49
CA TRP A 60 -15.93 4.26 2.55
C TRP A 60 -15.41 4.52 3.96
N LYS A 61 -15.83 3.71 4.93
CA LYS A 61 -15.38 3.84 6.32
C LYS A 61 -13.86 3.69 6.41
N GLY A 62 -13.23 4.67 7.08
CA GLY A 62 -11.78 4.76 7.18
C GLY A 62 -11.05 5.31 5.95
N ASN A 63 -11.73 5.59 4.83
CA ASN A 63 -11.11 6.21 3.66
C ASN A 63 -10.52 7.59 3.99
N LEU A 64 -11.23 8.39 4.80
CA LEU A 64 -10.72 9.69 5.26
C LEU A 64 -9.37 9.56 5.99
N VAL A 65 -9.22 8.56 6.85
CA VAL A 65 -7.96 8.29 7.55
C VAL A 65 -6.87 7.91 6.56
N ASN A 66 -7.20 7.11 5.54
CA ASN A 66 -6.26 6.72 4.49
C ASN A 66 -5.77 7.92 3.66
N LEU A 67 -6.68 8.83 3.31
CA LEU A 67 -6.37 10.07 2.60
C LEU A 67 -5.47 10.99 3.43
N ILE A 68 -5.86 11.26 4.69
CA ILE A 68 -5.09 12.11 5.60
C ILE A 68 -3.70 11.54 5.86
N ARG A 69 -3.56 10.21 5.94
CA ARG A 69 -2.27 9.54 6.18
C ARG A 69 -1.33 9.59 4.98
N THR A 70 -1.87 9.57 3.76
CA THR A 70 -1.05 9.46 2.55
C THR A 70 -0.07 10.62 2.41
N ALA A 71 -0.53 11.85 2.64
CA ALA A 71 0.30 13.03 2.48
C ALA A 71 1.47 13.07 3.48
N PRO A 72 1.27 12.95 4.80
CA PRO A 72 2.35 12.85 5.78
C PRO A 72 3.34 11.74 5.49
N PHE A 73 2.86 10.53 5.15
CA PHE A 73 3.75 9.41 4.86
C PHE A 73 4.69 9.72 3.69
N LYS A 74 4.15 10.25 2.58
CA LYS A 74 4.97 10.64 1.43
C LYS A 74 5.93 11.76 1.79
N SER A 75 5.47 12.80 2.48
CA SER A 75 6.31 13.94 2.89
C SER A 75 7.47 13.51 3.77
N ILE A 76 7.22 12.69 4.80
CA ILE A 76 8.25 12.18 5.71
C ILE A 76 9.23 11.28 4.97
N ASN A 77 8.73 10.39 4.10
CA ASN A 77 9.59 9.52 3.30
C ASN A 77 10.52 10.30 2.37
N PHE A 78 10.00 11.28 1.63
CA PHE A 78 10.82 12.13 0.75
C PHE A 78 11.83 12.95 1.56
N TYR A 79 11.41 13.56 2.66
CA TYR A 79 12.30 14.33 3.53
C TYR A 79 13.42 13.46 4.12
N ALA A 80 13.09 12.27 4.62
CA ALA A 80 14.05 11.32 5.17
C ALA A 80 15.03 10.84 4.09
N TYR A 81 14.54 10.50 2.91
CA TYR A 81 15.35 10.08 1.76
C TYR A 81 16.35 11.18 1.37
N ASP A 82 15.87 12.42 1.19
CA ASP A 82 16.73 13.55 0.83
C ASP A 82 17.77 13.84 1.92
N THR A 83 17.40 13.71 3.19
CA THR A 83 18.31 13.90 4.32
C THR A 83 19.40 12.85 4.35
N ILE A 84 19.05 11.57 4.20
CA ILE A 84 20.01 10.46 4.17
C ILE A 84 20.94 10.61 2.95
N ARG A 85 20.37 10.88 1.77
CA ARG A 85 21.14 11.11 0.54
C ARG A 85 22.14 12.25 0.70
N LYS A 86 21.70 13.41 1.23
CA LYS A 86 22.58 14.56 1.49
C LYS A 86 23.72 14.19 2.43
N ARG A 87 23.44 13.50 3.54
CA ARG A 87 24.50 13.04 4.45
C ARG A 87 25.51 12.13 3.76
N ILE A 88 25.07 11.15 2.96
CA ILE A 88 25.98 10.25 2.25
C ILE A 88 26.87 11.03 1.28
N THR A 89 26.32 11.97 0.51
CA THR A 89 27.11 12.81 -0.41
C THR A 89 28.12 13.69 0.33
N THR A 90 27.74 14.26 1.48
CA THR A 90 28.64 15.08 2.30
C THR A 90 29.78 14.26 2.90
N VAL A 91 29.49 13.08 3.45
CA VAL A 91 30.50 12.20 4.08
C VAL A 91 31.46 11.63 3.06
N THR A 92 30.97 11.29 1.86
CA THR A 92 31.78 10.63 0.83
C THR A 92 32.46 11.60 -0.13
N GLY A 93 32.15 12.90 -0.05
CA GLY A 93 32.66 13.93 -0.97
C GLY A 93 32.19 13.79 -2.42
N ARG A 94 31.22 12.91 -2.70
CA ARG A 94 30.71 12.61 -4.05
C ARG A 94 29.54 13.50 -4.44
N LYS A 95 29.44 13.83 -5.73
CA LYS A 95 28.32 14.63 -6.30
C LYS A 95 26.99 13.88 -6.32
N ASP A 96 27.00 12.54 -6.35
CA ASP A 96 25.80 11.71 -6.28
C ASP A 96 26.08 10.39 -5.54
N VAL A 97 25.00 9.76 -5.08
CA VAL A 97 24.97 8.46 -4.40
C VAL A 97 24.94 7.31 -5.40
N THR A 98 25.57 6.20 -5.04
CA THR A 98 25.55 4.98 -5.86
C THR A 98 24.15 4.35 -5.91
N PRO A 99 23.85 3.47 -6.89
CA PRO A 99 22.56 2.77 -6.94
C PRO A 99 22.24 2.00 -5.66
N LEU A 100 23.24 1.34 -5.06
CA LEU A 100 23.08 0.62 -3.78
C LEU A 100 22.82 1.59 -2.62
N GLU A 101 23.50 2.73 -2.58
CA GLU A 101 23.26 3.77 -1.57
C GLU A 101 21.87 4.40 -1.71
N LYS A 102 21.39 4.63 -2.94
CA LYS A 102 20.01 5.09 -3.22
C LYS A 102 19.00 4.07 -2.72
N LEU A 103 19.24 2.79 -2.97
CA LEU A 103 18.37 1.70 -2.51
C LEU A 103 18.36 1.64 -0.97
N ALA A 104 19.52 1.65 -0.32
CA ALA A 104 19.62 1.64 1.13
C ALA A 104 18.98 2.88 1.77
N ALA A 105 19.20 4.07 1.21
CA ALA A 105 18.58 5.30 1.66
C ALA A 105 17.06 5.28 1.50
N GLY A 106 16.56 4.74 0.38
CA GLY A 106 15.13 4.54 0.14
C GLY A 106 14.51 3.59 1.16
N ALA A 107 15.16 2.46 1.44
CA ALA A 107 14.69 1.50 2.42
C ALA A 107 14.66 2.09 3.84
N ALA A 108 15.74 2.77 4.25
CA ALA A 108 15.83 3.42 5.56
C ALA A 108 14.79 4.54 5.72
N ALA A 109 14.60 5.37 4.68
CA ALA A 109 13.58 6.41 4.67
C ALA A 109 12.17 5.81 4.77
N GLY A 110 11.90 4.72 4.05
CA GLY A 110 10.63 4.01 4.08
C GLY A 110 10.31 3.41 5.46
N ILE A 111 11.32 2.81 6.11
CA ILE A 111 11.19 2.29 7.48
C ILE A 111 10.93 3.45 8.46
N PHE A 112 11.68 4.54 8.35
CA PHE A 112 11.50 5.71 9.21
C PHE A 112 10.10 6.33 9.06
N ALA A 113 9.65 6.55 7.83
CA ALA A 113 8.30 7.04 7.56
C ALA A 113 7.22 6.08 8.09
N THR A 114 7.46 4.77 7.99
CA THR A 114 6.57 3.75 8.55
C THR A 114 6.48 3.86 10.07
N ILE A 115 7.61 4.03 10.78
CA ILE A 115 7.62 4.20 12.25
C ILE A 115 6.84 5.46 12.66
N VAL A 116 7.07 6.59 12.00
CA VAL A 116 6.41 7.85 12.36
C VAL A 116 4.90 7.81 12.08
N CYS A 117 4.49 7.23 10.95
CA CYS A 117 3.08 7.17 10.56
C CYS A 117 2.34 5.93 11.07
N PHE A 118 3.01 5.00 11.75
CA PHE A 118 2.42 3.76 12.22
C PHE A 118 1.16 3.94 13.08
N PRO A 119 1.09 4.92 14.01
CA PRO A 119 -0.12 5.15 14.79
C PRO A 119 -1.38 5.36 13.95
N MET A 120 -1.25 6.03 12.79
CA MET A 120 -2.37 6.25 11.87
C MET A 120 -2.84 4.94 11.21
N ASP A 121 -1.93 4.02 10.93
CA ASP A 121 -2.28 2.70 10.39
C ASP A 121 -3.08 1.88 11.42
N THR A 122 -2.70 1.96 12.70
CA THR A 122 -3.40 1.29 13.80
C THR A 122 -4.78 1.88 14.02
N ILE A 123 -4.91 3.23 14.07
CA ILE A 123 -6.20 3.91 14.21
C ILE A 123 -7.12 3.58 13.03
N ARG A 124 -6.60 3.61 11.79
CA ARG A 124 -7.38 3.22 10.61
C ARG A 124 -7.91 1.80 10.76
N THR A 125 -7.06 0.85 11.15
CA THR A 125 -7.46 -0.56 11.27
C THR A 125 -8.52 -0.76 12.35
N ARG A 126 -8.44 -0.03 13.48
CA ARG A 126 -9.45 -0.06 14.55
C ARG A 126 -10.78 0.57 14.16
N LEU A 127 -10.74 1.71 13.47
CA LEU A 127 -11.95 2.40 13.03
C LEU A 127 -12.71 1.59 11.97
N VAL A 128 -11.97 0.90 11.12
CA VAL A 128 -12.53 0.05 10.07
C VAL A 128 -13.10 -1.25 10.66
N ALA A 129 -12.56 -1.77 11.76
CA ALA A 129 -13.09 -2.97 12.40
C ALA A 129 -14.53 -2.80 12.94
N GLN A 130 -15.21 -3.93 13.14
CA GLN A 130 -16.51 -3.96 13.82
C GLN A 130 -16.47 -3.23 15.17
N GLY A 131 -17.47 -2.38 15.42
CA GLY A 131 -17.54 -1.55 16.63
C GLY A 131 -16.68 -0.28 16.59
N GLY A 132 -15.91 -0.05 15.53
CA GLY A 132 -15.07 1.14 15.37
C GLY A 132 -15.85 2.47 15.33
N ASP A 133 -17.12 2.47 14.91
CA ASP A 133 -17.95 3.68 14.84
C ASP A 133 -18.26 4.26 16.22
N ALA A 134 -18.39 3.38 17.22
CA ALA A 134 -18.66 3.77 18.60
C ALA A 134 -17.45 4.50 19.23
N LEU A 135 -16.28 4.48 18.60
CA LEU A 135 -15.08 5.13 19.09
C LEU A 135 -15.05 6.64 18.81
N GLY A 136 -16.04 7.22 18.14
CA GLY A 136 -16.12 8.67 17.94
C GLY A 136 -15.07 9.22 16.96
N GLY A 137 -14.74 8.45 15.91
CA GLY A 137 -13.80 8.85 14.87
C GLY A 137 -12.32 8.83 15.30
N ILE A 138 -11.47 9.57 14.58
CA ILE A 138 -10.00 9.50 14.74
C ILE A 138 -9.56 9.89 16.15
N SER A 139 -10.05 11.02 16.66
CA SER A 139 -9.66 11.55 17.98
C SER A 139 -10.16 10.67 19.12
N GLY A 140 -11.41 10.21 19.05
CA GLY A 140 -11.98 9.32 20.05
C GLY A 140 -11.32 7.94 20.04
N CYS A 141 -11.02 7.38 18.86
CA CYS A 141 -10.26 6.13 18.74
C CYS A 141 -8.85 6.25 19.32
N PHE A 142 -8.13 7.34 19.00
CA PHE A 142 -6.81 7.61 19.56
C PHE A 142 -6.85 7.71 21.10
N ARG A 143 -7.80 8.49 21.64
CA ARG A 143 -8.01 8.62 23.09
C ARG A 143 -8.34 7.27 23.73
N HIS A 144 -9.22 6.49 23.09
CA HIS A 144 -9.60 5.17 23.58
C HIS A 144 -8.41 4.22 23.63
N ILE A 145 -7.58 4.14 22.58
CA ILE A 145 -6.39 3.27 22.56
C ILE A 145 -5.41 3.67 23.66
N ILE A 146 -5.11 4.96 23.81
CA ILE A 146 -4.16 5.43 24.82
C ILE A 146 -4.67 5.14 26.23
N THR A 147 -5.94 5.43 26.52
CA THR A 147 -6.51 5.25 27.86
C THR A 147 -6.72 3.78 28.23
N SER A 148 -7.09 2.92 27.28
CA SER A 148 -7.38 1.51 27.55
C SER A 148 -6.15 0.60 27.46
N GLN A 149 -5.21 0.88 26.56
CA GLN A 149 -4.11 -0.04 26.20
C GLN A 149 -2.73 0.60 26.30
N GLY A 150 -2.64 1.91 26.55
CA GLY A 150 -1.40 2.66 26.58
C GLY A 150 -0.83 3.01 25.19
N PHE A 151 0.19 3.87 25.19
CA PHE A 151 0.79 4.43 23.97
C PHE A 151 1.46 3.37 23.07
N THR A 152 2.08 2.35 23.66
CA THR A 152 2.79 1.28 22.90
C THR A 152 1.86 0.47 21.99
N SER A 153 0.56 0.47 22.28
CA SER A 153 -0.45 -0.26 21.51
C SER A 153 -0.72 0.36 20.14
N LEU A 154 -0.40 1.65 19.95
CA LEU A 154 -0.42 2.29 18.64
C LEU A 154 0.60 1.67 17.66
N TYR A 155 1.61 0.96 18.18
CA TYR A 155 2.68 0.31 17.43
C TYR A 155 2.51 -1.21 17.32
N ALA A 156 1.35 -1.74 17.72
CA ALA A 156 1.06 -3.17 17.60
C ALA A 156 1.12 -3.63 16.12
N GLY A 157 1.96 -4.62 15.84
CA GLY A 157 2.17 -5.13 14.48
C GLY A 157 3.26 -4.43 13.66
N ILE A 158 4.06 -3.53 14.26
CA ILE A 158 5.15 -2.87 13.52
C ILE A 158 6.24 -3.84 13.05
N VAL A 159 6.55 -4.86 13.85
CA VAL A 159 7.55 -5.89 13.50
C VAL A 159 7.17 -6.63 12.22
N PRO A 160 6.00 -7.32 12.12
CA PRO A 160 5.63 -7.98 10.88
C PRO A 160 5.46 -7.00 9.71
N ALA A 161 5.10 -5.74 9.97
CA ALA A 161 5.03 -4.71 8.94
C ALA A 161 6.39 -4.38 8.32
N ILE A 162 7.46 -4.25 9.12
CA ILE A 162 8.80 -3.94 8.63
C ILE A 162 9.43 -5.17 7.98
N VAL A 163 9.29 -6.34 8.62
CA VAL A 163 9.84 -7.60 8.11
C VAL A 163 9.26 -7.96 6.74
N SER A 164 8.00 -7.61 6.45
CA SER A 164 7.39 -7.88 5.15
C SER A 164 7.88 -6.98 4.02
N MET A 165 8.48 -5.81 4.31
CA MET A 165 8.85 -4.82 3.28
C MET A 165 9.93 -5.35 2.33
N ALA A 166 11.00 -5.96 2.86
CA ALA A 166 12.11 -6.43 2.05
C ALA A 166 11.74 -7.62 1.15
N PRO A 167 11.06 -8.67 1.65
CA PRO A 167 10.56 -9.75 0.80
C PRO A 167 9.55 -9.25 -0.24
N ALA A 168 8.60 -8.39 0.15
CA ALA A 168 7.62 -7.84 -0.80
C ALA A 168 8.32 -7.12 -1.96
N GLY A 169 9.30 -6.27 -1.67
CA GLY A 169 10.09 -5.59 -2.69
C GLY A 169 10.87 -6.55 -3.59
N ALA A 170 11.54 -7.54 -3.00
CA ALA A 170 12.34 -8.52 -3.75
C ALA A 170 11.50 -9.31 -4.76
N VAL A 171 10.34 -9.82 -4.33
CA VAL A 171 9.44 -10.56 -5.24
C VAL A 171 8.80 -9.63 -6.26
N PHE A 172 8.38 -8.43 -5.86
CA PHE A 172 7.78 -7.48 -6.79
C PHE A 172 8.76 -7.16 -7.94
N TYR A 173 9.97 -6.70 -7.62
CA TYR A 173 10.93 -6.34 -8.65
C TYR A 173 11.45 -7.55 -9.42
N GLY A 174 11.68 -8.69 -8.75
CA GLY A 174 12.13 -9.92 -9.41
C GLY A 174 11.13 -10.44 -10.43
N VAL A 175 9.84 -10.54 -10.07
CA VAL A 175 8.78 -10.97 -10.99
C VAL A 175 8.59 -9.95 -12.11
N TYR A 176 8.59 -8.66 -11.78
CA TYR A 176 8.45 -7.60 -12.78
C TYR A 176 9.58 -7.63 -13.83
N ASP A 177 10.83 -7.81 -13.38
CA ASP A 177 12.00 -7.86 -14.26
C ASP A 177 12.01 -9.12 -15.12
N ILE A 178 11.62 -10.28 -14.59
CA ILE A 178 11.45 -11.51 -15.38
C ILE A 178 10.41 -11.31 -16.50
N LEU A 179 9.23 -10.78 -16.17
CA LEU A 179 8.17 -10.52 -17.14
C LEU A 179 8.60 -9.50 -18.20
N LYS A 180 9.26 -8.42 -17.77
CA LYS A 180 9.82 -7.40 -18.65
C LYS A 180 10.87 -7.98 -19.59
N THR A 181 11.80 -8.79 -19.08
CA THR A 181 12.91 -9.36 -19.85
C THR A 181 12.42 -10.38 -20.87
N ASN A 182 11.49 -11.26 -20.47
CA ASN A 182 10.88 -12.24 -21.36
C ASN A 182 10.10 -11.56 -22.50
N TYR A 183 9.43 -10.44 -22.22
CA TYR A 183 8.75 -9.67 -23.26
C TYR A 183 9.73 -9.01 -24.23
N LEU A 184 10.78 -8.37 -23.72
CA LEU A 184 11.80 -7.73 -24.55
C LEU A 184 12.57 -8.75 -25.41
N ALA A 185 12.70 -10.00 -24.94
CA ALA A 185 13.28 -11.09 -25.72
C ALA A 185 12.35 -11.64 -26.82
N SER A 186 11.03 -11.38 -26.74
CA SER A 186 10.06 -11.83 -27.74
C SER A 186 10.17 -11.05 -29.06
N PRO A 187 9.91 -11.66 -30.23
CA PRO A 187 9.93 -10.98 -31.53
C PRO A 187 9.03 -9.72 -31.57
N ALA A 188 7.90 -9.73 -30.86
CA ALA A 188 7.02 -8.56 -30.73
C ALA A 188 7.67 -7.41 -29.95
N GLY A 189 8.44 -7.71 -28.90
CA GLY A 189 9.17 -6.72 -28.12
C GLY A 189 10.34 -6.12 -28.90
N GLN A 190 11.06 -6.95 -29.67
CA GLN A 190 12.15 -6.51 -30.55
C GLN A 190 11.64 -5.59 -31.67
N GLU A 191 10.47 -5.89 -32.26
CA GLU A 191 9.89 -5.04 -33.29
C GLU A 191 9.39 -3.70 -32.72
N GLU A 192 8.77 -3.70 -31.54
CA GLU A 192 8.38 -2.47 -30.84
C GLU A 192 9.61 -1.61 -30.48
N GLN A 193 10.71 -2.24 -30.06
CA GLN A 193 11.97 -1.57 -29.78
C GLN A 193 12.59 -0.96 -31.04
N ARG A 194 12.58 -1.67 -32.18
CA ARG A 194 13.05 -1.15 -33.48
C ARG A 194 12.22 0.04 -33.96
N ARG A 195 10.89 -0.04 -33.84
CA ARG A 195 9.97 1.06 -34.22
C ARG A 195 10.22 2.32 -33.39
N ARG A 196 10.49 2.19 -32.09
CA ARG A 196 10.74 3.34 -31.20
C ARG A 196 12.16 3.92 -31.34
N MET A 197 13.17 3.08 -31.58
CA MET A 197 14.54 3.53 -31.89
C MET A 197 14.61 4.35 -33.18
N SER A 198 13.72 4.10 -34.14
CA SER A 198 13.65 4.85 -35.40
C SER A 198 12.93 6.20 -35.27
N GLY A 199 12.31 6.51 -34.12
CA GLY A 199 11.36 7.63 -33.98
C GLY A 199 11.66 8.69 -32.93
N SER A 200 12.65 8.54 -32.03
CA SER A 200 12.90 9.54 -30.97
C SER A 200 14.39 9.83 -30.73
N LYS A 201 14.76 11.11 -30.84
CA LYS A 201 16.02 11.67 -30.32
C LYS A 201 15.91 11.80 -28.79
N GLY A 202 16.69 11.00 -28.07
CA GLY A 202 17.13 11.30 -26.70
C GLY A 202 16.47 10.50 -25.57
N SER A 203 17.29 9.67 -24.92
CA SER A 203 17.32 9.43 -23.46
C SER A 203 16.01 9.20 -22.68
N ASP A 204 15.02 8.49 -23.21
CA ASP A 204 13.91 7.99 -22.39
C ASP A 204 14.07 6.50 -22.12
N GLN A 205 13.94 6.13 -20.83
CA GLN A 205 14.09 4.78 -20.29
C GLN A 205 13.24 3.76 -21.05
N MET A 206 13.67 2.48 -21.05
CA MET A 206 12.89 1.33 -21.54
C MET A 206 11.54 1.23 -20.81
N GLU A 207 10.55 1.98 -21.29
CA GLU A 207 9.18 1.97 -20.77
C GLU A 207 8.30 1.08 -21.64
N LEU A 208 7.82 -0.01 -21.05
CA LEU A 208 6.76 -0.82 -21.64
C LEU A 208 5.54 0.08 -21.82
N GLY A 209 4.73 -0.19 -22.86
CA GLY A 209 3.46 0.51 -23.05
C GLY A 209 2.65 0.54 -21.74
N PRO A 210 1.95 1.65 -21.41
CA PRO A 210 1.39 1.87 -20.07
C PRO A 210 0.51 0.72 -19.54
N LEU A 211 -0.29 0.12 -20.43
CA LEU A 211 -1.12 -1.05 -20.11
C LEU A 211 -0.30 -2.27 -19.68
N ARG A 212 0.85 -2.52 -20.32
CA ARG A 212 1.69 -3.69 -20.01
C ARG A 212 2.45 -3.48 -18.69
N THR A 213 2.95 -2.27 -18.47
CA THR A 213 3.55 -1.88 -17.18
C THR A 213 2.56 -2.10 -16.04
N LEU A 214 1.29 -1.75 -16.26
CA LEU A 214 0.21 -1.99 -15.32
C LEU A 214 -0.04 -3.49 -15.08
N LEU A 215 -0.18 -4.27 -16.15
CA LEU A 215 -0.42 -5.71 -16.05
C LEU A 215 0.73 -6.45 -15.35
N TYR A 216 1.98 -6.17 -15.72
CA TYR A 216 3.15 -6.78 -15.10
C TYR A 216 3.31 -6.33 -13.66
N GLY A 217 3.05 -5.05 -13.37
CA GLY A 217 3.00 -4.53 -12.01
C GLY A 217 1.91 -5.21 -11.16
N ALA A 218 0.74 -5.49 -11.74
CA ALA A 218 -0.33 -6.19 -11.05
C ALA A 218 0.01 -7.66 -10.74
N ILE A 219 0.61 -8.38 -11.70
CA ILE A 219 1.07 -9.76 -11.50
C ILE A 219 2.18 -9.81 -10.45
N ALA A 220 3.19 -8.95 -10.59
CA ALA A 220 4.28 -8.82 -9.61
C ALA A 220 3.77 -8.46 -8.21
N GLY A 221 2.79 -7.54 -8.14
CA GLY A 221 2.10 -7.16 -6.92
C GLY A 221 1.37 -8.32 -6.27
N ALA A 222 0.61 -9.11 -7.04
CA ALA A 222 -0.11 -10.27 -6.54
C ALA A 222 0.85 -11.36 -6.01
N CYS A 223 1.97 -11.60 -6.68
CA CYS A 223 3.00 -12.53 -6.21
C CYS A 223 3.66 -12.05 -4.91
N ALA A 224 4.04 -10.77 -4.85
CA ALA A 224 4.64 -10.17 -3.65
C ALA A 224 3.69 -10.19 -2.45
N GLU A 225 2.42 -9.88 -2.70
CA GLU A 225 1.35 -9.94 -1.71
C GLU A 225 1.12 -11.37 -1.23
N THR A 226 1.07 -12.36 -2.13
CA THR A 226 0.93 -13.78 -1.77
C THR A 226 2.03 -14.24 -0.83
N MET A 227 3.29 -13.87 -1.12
CA MET A 227 4.41 -14.27 -0.27
C MET A 227 4.35 -13.62 1.12
N THR A 228 3.93 -12.36 1.19
CA THR A 228 3.96 -11.57 2.45
C THR A 228 2.64 -11.58 3.21
N TYR A 229 1.61 -12.23 2.66
CA TYR A 229 0.27 -12.27 3.20
C TYR A 229 0.19 -12.74 4.67
N PRO A 230 0.92 -13.80 5.09
CA PRO A 230 0.91 -14.23 6.49
C PRO A 230 1.31 -13.12 7.48
N LEU A 231 2.31 -12.31 7.11
CA LEU A 231 2.75 -11.19 7.93
C LEU A 231 1.72 -10.06 7.95
N GLU A 232 1.02 -9.83 6.84
CA GLU A 232 -0.10 -8.88 6.81
C GLU A 232 -1.23 -9.33 7.73
N VAL A 233 -1.67 -10.59 7.66
CA VAL A 233 -2.74 -11.11 8.51
C VAL A 233 -2.38 -10.99 10.00
N VAL A 234 -1.17 -11.39 10.37
CA VAL A 234 -0.67 -11.30 11.75
C VAL A 234 -0.59 -9.84 12.21
N ARG A 235 -0.10 -8.93 11.35
CA ARG A 235 -0.09 -7.50 11.63
C ARG A 235 -1.50 -6.98 11.95
N ARG A 236 -2.50 -7.31 11.13
CA ARG A 236 -3.88 -6.84 11.34
C ARG A 236 -4.47 -7.40 12.63
N HIS A 237 -4.24 -8.66 12.94
CA HIS A 237 -4.71 -9.25 14.20
C HIS A 237 -4.09 -8.57 15.42
N LEU A 238 -2.78 -8.30 15.40
CA LEU A 238 -2.11 -7.54 16.46
C LEU A 238 -2.69 -6.12 16.61
N GLN A 239 -3.00 -5.45 15.49
CA GLN A 239 -3.60 -4.11 15.51
C GLN A 239 -5.01 -4.10 16.10
N LEU A 240 -5.73 -5.22 16.06
CA LEU A 240 -7.15 -5.34 16.48
C LEU A 240 -7.34 -5.80 17.94
N GLN A 241 -6.32 -6.36 18.59
CA GLN A 241 -6.40 -6.89 19.95
C GLN A 241 -6.92 -5.87 20.97
N SER A 242 -7.87 -6.23 21.82
CA SER A 242 -8.31 -5.35 22.91
C SER A 242 -7.31 -5.40 24.07
N ALA A 243 -7.47 -4.50 25.04
CA ALA A 243 -6.66 -4.54 26.27
C ALA A 243 -6.71 -5.91 26.96
N ALA A 244 -7.86 -6.59 26.90
CA ALA A 244 -8.07 -7.90 27.49
C ALA A 244 -7.47 -9.08 26.69
N SER A 245 -7.15 -8.89 25.41
CA SER A 245 -6.65 -9.94 24.52
C SER A 245 -5.26 -9.65 23.96
N ARG A 246 -4.46 -8.83 24.66
CA ARG A 246 -3.13 -8.43 24.23
C ARG A 246 -2.17 -9.62 24.27
N LEU A 247 -1.77 -10.08 23.10
CA LEU A 247 -0.81 -11.17 22.92
C LEU A 247 0.41 -10.66 22.17
N GLY A 248 1.57 -11.27 22.43
CA GLY A 248 2.77 -11.05 21.64
C GLY A 248 2.62 -11.57 20.20
N LEU A 249 3.63 -11.31 19.37
CA LEU A 249 3.67 -11.80 17.98
C LEU A 249 3.53 -13.33 17.90
N MET A 250 4.36 -14.07 18.64
CA MET A 250 4.37 -15.54 18.59
C MET A 250 3.08 -16.18 19.11
N PRO A 251 2.53 -15.78 20.28
CA PRO A 251 1.25 -16.32 20.74
C PRO A 251 0.09 -15.98 19.79
N THR A 252 0.14 -14.84 19.09
CA THR A 252 -0.86 -14.49 18.07
C THR A 252 -0.77 -15.42 16.86
N ILE A 253 0.43 -15.68 16.35
CA ILE A 253 0.65 -16.63 15.25
C ILE A 253 0.17 -18.03 15.65
N GLN A 254 0.59 -18.51 16.81
CA GLN A 254 0.19 -19.83 17.31
C GLN A 254 -1.32 -19.92 17.52
N GLY A 255 -1.95 -18.86 18.05
CA GLY A 255 -3.41 -18.80 18.20
C GLY A 255 -4.17 -18.84 16.88
N LEU A 256 -3.67 -18.18 15.83
CA LEU A 256 -4.27 -18.25 14.49
C LEU A 256 -4.14 -19.65 13.89
N VAL A 257 -2.94 -20.23 13.95
CA VAL A 257 -2.66 -21.57 13.40
C VAL A 257 -3.45 -22.65 14.14
N ASN A 258 -3.58 -22.54 15.46
CA ASN A 258 -4.35 -23.49 16.26
C ASN A 258 -5.86 -23.43 15.96
N ARG A 259 -6.39 -22.26 15.57
CA ARG A 259 -7.84 -22.07 15.31
C ARG A 259 -8.27 -22.49 13.90
N GLY A 260 -7.45 -22.22 12.89
CA GLY A 260 -7.82 -22.43 11.48
C GLY A 260 -6.70 -22.99 10.61
N GLY A 261 -5.67 -23.57 11.22
CA GLY A 261 -4.50 -24.11 10.52
C GLY A 261 -3.68 -23.03 9.82
N VAL A 262 -2.81 -23.48 8.92
CA VAL A 262 -1.97 -22.58 8.09
C VAL A 262 -2.83 -21.75 7.13
N GLY A 263 -4.01 -22.25 6.72
CA GLY A 263 -4.95 -21.54 5.87
C GLY A 263 -5.46 -20.22 6.48
N ALA A 264 -5.54 -20.13 7.82
CA ALA A 264 -5.93 -18.91 8.51
C ALA A 264 -4.95 -17.74 8.27
N LEU A 265 -3.67 -18.03 8.03
CA LEU A 265 -2.67 -17.02 7.69
C LEU A 265 -2.83 -16.46 6.27
N TYR A 266 -3.62 -17.13 5.42
CA TYR A 266 -3.95 -16.73 4.06
C TYR A 266 -5.41 -16.28 3.90
N ALA A 267 -6.11 -16.08 5.02
CA ALA A 267 -7.50 -15.65 5.02
C ALA A 267 -7.66 -14.28 4.35
N GLY A 268 -8.31 -14.26 3.17
CA GLY A 268 -8.54 -13.04 2.38
C GLY A 268 -7.60 -12.83 1.21
N ILE A 269 -6.72 -13.78 0.90
CA ILE A 269 -5.81 -13.65 -0.24
C ILE A 269 -6.56 -13.53 -1.59
N PHE A 270 -7.69 -14.24 -1.74
CA PHE A 270 -8.51 -14.18 -2.94
C PHE A 270 -9.10 -12.78 -3.19
N PRO A 271 -9.85 -12.15 -2.27
CA PRO A 271 -10.32 -10.78 -2.48
C PRO A 271 -9.17 -9.78 -2.61
N SER A 272 -8.04 -10.03 -1.95
CA SER A 272 -6.85 -9.17 -2.06
C SER A 272 -6.26 -9.16 -3.46
N THR A 273 -5.96 -10.35 -4.01
CA THR A 273 -5.38 -10.48 -5.35
C THR A 273 -6.38 -10.06 -6.44
N LEU A 274 -7.67 -10.37 -6.27
CA LEU A 274 -8.74 -9.92 -7.17
C LEU A 274 -8.84 -8.39 -7.22
N GLN A 275 -8.61 -7.70 -6.09
CA GLN A 275 -8.66 -6.24 -6.02
C GLN A 275 -7.50 -5.55 -6.76
N VAL A 276 -6.32 -6.17 -6.86
CA VAL A 276 -5.11 -5.53 -7.41
C VAL A 276 -5.34 -5.00 -8.84
N LEU A 277 -5.95 -5.82 -9.70
CA LEU A 277 -6.18 -5.49 -11.11
C LEU A 277 -7.19 -4.35 -11.30
N PRO A 278 -8.42 -4.39 -10.74
CA PRO A 278 -9.36 -3.28 -10.78
C PRO A 278 -8.79 -2.00 -10.19
N SER A 279 -8.07 -2.10 -9.07
CA SER A 279 -7.44 -0.94 -8.43
C SER A 279 -6.41 -0.27 -9.34
N ALA A 280 -5.54 -1.07 -9.96
CA ALA A 280 -4.53 -0.58 -10.88
C ALA A 280 -5.18 0.05 -12.13
N ALA A 281 -6.14 -0.64 -12.74
CA ALA A 281 -6.87 -0.17 -13.92
C ALA A 281 -7.61 1.15 -13.67
N LEU A 282 -8.31 1.26 -12.54
CA LEU A 282 -9.06 2.45 -12.16
C LEU A 282 -8.14 3.62 -11.84
N SER A 283 -7.02 3.36 -11.17
CA SER A 283 -6.00 4.39 -10.90
C SER A 283 -5.38 4.92 -12.20
N TYR A 284 -5.10 4.03 -13.15
CA TYR A 284 -4.60 4.43 -14.47
C TYR A 284 -5.64 5.22 -15.26
N PHE A 285 -6.89 4.75 -15.30
CA PHE A 285 -7.98 5.46 -15.97
C PHE A 285 -8.18 6.86 -15.40
N VAL A 286 -8.20 7.00 -14.07
CA VAL A 286 -8.33 8.30 -13.39
C VAL A 286 -7.13 9.20 -13.67
N TYR A 287 -5.91 8.64 -13.74
CA TYR A 287 -4.72 9.40 -14.08
C TYR A 287 -4.80 9.95 -15.51
N GLU A 288 -5.11 9.10 -16.49
CA GLU A 288 -5.26 9.50 -17.90
C GLU A 288 -6.41 10.51 -18.07
N TRP A 289 -7.55 10.28 -17.43
CA TRP A 289 -8.68 11.20 -17.48
C TRP A 289 -8.31 12.58 -16.90
N MET A 290 -7.67 12.61 -15.72
CA MET A 290 -7.23 13.87 -15.10
C MET A 290 -6.17 14.60 -15.94
N LYS A 291 -5.28 13.85 -16.60
CA LYS A 291 -4.28 14.40 -17.51
C LYS A 291 -4.95 15.13 -18.68
N VAL A 292 -5.93 14.47 -19.32
CA VAL A 292 -6.74 15.04 -20.42
C VAL A 292 -7.54 16.26 -19.97
N THR A 293 -8.26 16.17 -18.85
CA THR A 293 -9.10 17.27 -18.35
C THR A 293 -8.28 18.50 -17.94
N MET A 294 -7.07 18.30 -17.42
CA MET A 294 -6.20 19.39 -16.96
C MET A 294 -5.26 19.95 -18.04
N LYS A 295 -5.31 19.43 -19.27
CA LYS A 295 -4.39 19.77 -20.39
C LYS A 295 -2.91 19.66 -19.98
N VAL A 296 -2.58 18.57 -19.28
CA VAL A 296 -1.22 18.19 -18.86
C VAL A 296 -0.79 16.94 -19.61
#